data_AF-A0A1G6E6E2-F1
#
_entry.id   AF-A0A1G6E6E2-F1
#
_cell.length_a   1.000
_cell.length_b   1.000
_cell.length_c   1.000
_cell.angle_alpha   90.00
_cell.angle_beta   90.00
_cell.angle_gamma   90.00
#
_symmetry.space_group_name_H-M   'P 1'
#
loop_
_entity.id
_entity.type
_entity.pdbx_description
1 polymer ?
#
loop_
_entity_poly.entity_id
_entity_poly.type
_entity_poly.pdbx_seq_one_letter_code
_entity_poly.pdbx_strand_id
1 'polypeptide(L)' 'MLGAYFLELNGFDYVVKRFAKEMENIVVWVADNVIDKDLLRQIISSVLYDDDYPESVKLAIFEAIEAAKDY' A
#
# COMPACT_ATOMS: atom_id res chain seq x y z
N MET A 1 -10.95 7.77 3.18
CA MET A 1 -10.27 7.27 1.98
C MET A 1 -11.25 6.55 1.06
N LEU A 2 -11.26 6.85 -0.24
CA LEU A 2 -12.15 6.21 -1.22
C LEU A 2 -11.91 4.69 -1.34
N GLY A 3 -10.67 4.23 -1.25
CA GLY A 3 -10.33 2.80 -1.33
C GLY A 3 -10.91 1.97 -0.18
N ALA A 4 -10.90 2.49 1.04
CA ALA A 4 -11.50 1.82 2.20
C ALA A 4 -13.02 1.65 2.04
N TYR A 5 -13.70 2.69 1.54
CA TYR A 5 -15.13 2.64 1.25
C TYR A 5 -15.44 1.67 0.10
N PHE A 6 -14.60 1.65 -0.94
CA PHE A 6 -14.72 0.66 -2.02
C PHE A 6 -14.62 -0.78 -1.50
N LEU A 7 -13.69 -1.07 -0.58
CA LEU A 7 -13.57 -2.40 0.03
C LEU A 7 -14.80 -2.77 0.85
N GLU A 8 -15.31 -1.85 1.68
CA GLU A 8 -16.54 -2.05 2.46
C GLU A 8 -17.73 -2.41 1.56
N LEU A 9 -17.93 -1.67 0.47
CA LEU A 9 -19.01 -1.95 -0.51
C LEU A 9 -18.87 -3.32 -1.20
N ASN A 10 -17.66 -3.87 -1.30
CA ASN A 10 -17.38 -5.16 -1.93
C ASN A 10 -17.30 -6.32 -0.93
N GLY A 11 -17.68 -6.12 0.34
CA GLY A 11 -17.70 -7.19 1.35
C GLY A 11 -16.35 -7.49 1.99
N PHE A 12 -15.41 -6.54 1.93
CA PHE A 12 -14.09 -6.62 2.58
C PHE A 12 -14.05 -5.82 3.90
N ASP A 13 -15.17 -5.63 4.59
CA ASP A 13 -15.27 -4.85 5.83
C ASP A 13 -14.27 -5.30 6.91
N TYR A 14 -13.95 -6.60 6.95
CA TYR A 14 -12.99 -7.19 7.87
C TYR A 14 -11.55 -6.63 7.75
N VAL A 15 -11.13 -6.18 6.56
CA VAL A 15 -9.77 -5.67 6.31
C VAL A 15 -9.71 -4.14 6.22
N VAL A 16 -10.85 -3.45 6.18
CA VAL A 16 -10.95 -1.99 6.01
C VAL A 16 -10.09 -1.21 7.02
N LYS A 17 -10.09 -1.64 8.30
CA LYS A 17 -9.28 -0.97 9.34
C LYS A 17 -7.79 -1.09 9.09
N ARG A 18 -7.32 -2.29 8.72
CA ARG A 18 -5.92 -2.54 8.38
C ARG A 18 -5.55 -1.76 7.12
N PHE A 19 -6.38 -1.85 6.09
CA PHE A 19 -6.17 -1.12 4.84
C PHE A 19 -6.06 0.38 5.04
N ALA A 20 -6.96 1.00 5.80
CA ALA A 20 -6.92 2.43 6.06
C ALA A 20 -5.64 2.85 6.80
N LYS A 21 -5.17 2.03 7.76
CA LYS A 21 -3.93 2.28 8.51
C LYS A 21 -2.70 2.15 7.62
N GLU A 22 -2.57 1.03 6.90
CA GLU A 22 -1.40 0.75 6.06
C GLU A 22 -1.27 1.79 4.94
N MET A 23 -2.40 2.20 4.36
CA MET A 23 -2.40 3.13 3.24
C MET A 23 -2.13 4.58 3.62
N GLU A 24 -2.13 4.94 4.91
CA GLU A 24 -1.95 6.34 5.37
C GLU A 24 -0.66 6.97 4.84
N ASN A 25 0.46 6.24 4.89
CA ASN A 25 1.73 6.69 4.34
C ASN A 25 1.86 6.39 2.84
N ILE A 26 1.31 5.25 2.38
CA ILE A 26 1.41 4.83 0.97
C ILE A 26 0.79 5.87 0.04
N VAL A 27 -0.35 6.49 0.40
CA VAL A 27 -0.99 7.49 -0.47
C VAL A 27 -0.12 8.73 -0.68
N VAL A 28 0.72 9.10 0.29
CA VAL A 28 1.67 10.21 0.17
C VAL A 28 2.74 9.84 -0.84
N TRP A 29 3.36 8.66 -0.69
CA TRP A 29 4.38 8.17 -1.62
C TRP A 29 3.85 7.94 -3.05
N VAL A 30 2.58 7.57 -3.20
CA VAL A 30 1.94 7.50 -4.52
C VAL A 30 1.75 8.89 -5.12
N ALA A 31 1.34 9.88 -4.32
CA ALA A 31 1.16 11.26 -4.79
C ALA A 31 2.48 11.88 -5.28
N ASP A 32 3.59 11.52 -4.63
CA ASP A 32 4.94 11.97 -4.97
C ASP A 32 5.63 11.12 -6.05
N ASN A 33 4.93 10.15 -6.67
CA ASN A 33 5.50 9.16 -7.62
C ASN A 33 6.67 8.33 -7.06
N VAL A 34 6.84 8.25 -5.75
CA VAL A 34 7.81 7.38 -5.08
C VAL A 34 7.38 5.92 -5.21
N ILE A 35 6.09 5.64 -5.02
CA ILE A 35 5.52 4.31 -5.23
C ILE A 35 4.75 4.30 -6.55
N ASP A 36 5.25 3.53 -7.51
CA ASP A 36 4.59 3.33 -8.79
C ASP A 36 3.35 2.43 -8.70
N LYS A 37 2.62 2.32 -9.81
CA LYS A 37 1.37 1.56 -9.89
C LYS A 37 1.56 0.05 -9.67
N ASP A 38 2.70 -0.51 -10.07
CA ASP A 38 2.97 -1.94 -9.97
C ASP A 38 3.32 -2.33 -8.53
N LEU A 39 4.14 -1.52 -7.85
CA LEU A 39 4.42 -1.66 -6.43
C LEU A 39 3.17 -1.40 -5.57
N LEU A 40 2.38 -0.37 -5.90
CA LEU A 40 1.11 -0.10 -5.23
C LEU A 40 0.16 -1.31 -5.30
N ARG A 41 0.07 -1.96 -6.45
CA ARG A 41 -0.75 -3.18 -6.61
C ARG A 41 -0.26 -4.30 -5.69
N GLN A 42 1.05 -4.49 -5.56
CA GLN A 42 1.63 -5.51 -4.69
C GLN A 42 1.35 -5.21 -3.21
N ILE A 43 1.49 -3.94 -2.80
CA ILE A 43 1.17 -3.48 -1.45
C ILE A 43 -0.30 -3.76 -1.13
N ILE A 44 -1.22 -3.28 -1.98
CA ILE A 44 -2.66 -3.50 -1.78
C ILE A 44 -2.98 -4.99 -1.70
N SER A 45 -2.42 -5.81 -2.61
CA SER A 45 -2.64 -7.26 -2.58
C SER A 45 -2.17 -7.88 -1.27
N SER A 46 -1.00 -7.46 -0.78
CA SER A 46 -0.44 -7.97 0.47
C SER A 46 -1.28 -7.55 1.69
N VAL A 47 -1.79 -6.31 1.72
CA VAL A 47 -2.72 -5.85 2.76
C VAL A 47 -4.01 -6.68 2.80
N LEU A 48 -4.51 -7.09 1.63
CA LEU A 48 -5.78 -7.80 1.52
C LEU A 48 -5.67 -9.29 1.86
N TYR A 49 -4.56 -9.93 1.51
CA TYR A 49 -4.47 -11.40 1.48
C TYR A 49 -3.39 -11.99 2.40
N ASP A 50 -2.36 -11.24 2.76
CA ASP A 50 -1.24 -11.74 3.56
C ASP A 50 -1.31 -11.20 5.00
N ASP A 51 -0.83 -11.97 5.98
CA ASP A 51 -0.74 -11.50 7.37
C ASP A 51 0.27 -10.35 7.54
N ASP A 52 1.31 -10.32 6.69
CA ASP A 52 2.35 -9.30 6.63
C ASP A 52 2.86 -9.18 5.18
N TYR A 53 3.58 -8.12 4.85
CA TYR A 53 4.19 -7.95 3.53
C TYR A 53 5.22 -9.04 3.24
N PRO A 54 5.20 -9.66 2.04
CA PRO A 54 6.30 -10.46 1.56
C PRO A 54 7.61 -9.67 1.60
N GLU A 55 8.73 -10.33 1.89
CA GLU A 55 10.03 -9.67 2.01
C GLU A 55 10.41 -8.91 0.74
N SER A 56 10.04 -9.42 -0.43
CA SER A 56 10.22 -8.73 -1.72
C SER A 56 9.47 -7.41 -1.81
N VAL A 57 8.26 -7.33 -1.25
CA VAL A 57 7.46 -6.10 -1.22
C VAL A 57 8.04 -5.11 -0.22
N LYS A 58 8.48 -5.57 0.95
CA LYS A 58 9.19 -4.73 1.93
C LYS A 58 10.46 -4.11 1.35
N LEU A 59 11.26 -4.94 0.67
CA LEU A 59 12.49 -4.49 0.02
C LEU A 59 12.18 -3.47 -1.10
N ALA A 60 11.18 -3.73 -1.94
CA ALA A 60 10.79 -2.81 -3.00
C ALA A 60 10.28 -1.45 -2.45
N ILE A 61 9.52 -1.45 -1.36
CA ILE A 61 9.11 -0.21 -0.67
C ILE A 61 10.35 0.54 -0.17
N PHE A 62 11.28 -0.16 0.46
CA PHE A 62 12.51 0.45 0.98
C PHE A 62 13.35 1.08 -0.15
N GLU A 63 13.60 0.33 -1.22
CA GLU A 63 14.36 0.82 -2.38
C GLU A 63 13.72 2.04 -3.02
N ALA A 64 12.39 2.04 -3.18
CA ALA A 64 11.65 3.18 -3.70
C ALA A 64 11.82 4.44 -2.84
N ILE A 65 11.71 4.30 -1.51
CA ILE A 65 11.86 5.40 -0.56
C ILE A 65 13.30 5.91 -0.53
N GLU A 66 14.29 5.03 -0.53
CA GLU A 66 15.70 5.44 -0.55
C GLU A 66 16.04 6.19 -1.84
N ALA A 67 15.61 5.68 -3.00
CA ALA A 67 15.82 6.37 -4.28
C ALA A 67 15.20 7.77 -4.32
N ALA A 68 14.10 8.01 -3.60
CA ALA A 68 13.47 9.32 -3.52
C ALA A 68 14.16 10.31 -2.56
N LYS A 69 14.95 9.83 -1.58
CA LYS A 69 15.70 10.69 -0.65
C LYS A 69 16.95 11.31 -1.29
N ASP A 70 17.44 10.72 -2.37
CA ASP A 70 18.63 11.18 -3.10
C ASP A 70 18.33 12.33 -4.09
N TYR A 71 17.10 12.84 -4.10
CA TYR A 71 16.62 14.00 -4.89
C TYR A 71 16.34 15.22 -4.02
#